data_AF-A0A126Z520-F1
#
_entry.id   AF-A0A126Z520-F1
#
_cell.length_a   1.000
_cell.length_b   1.000
_cell.length_c   1.000
_cell.angle_alpha   90.00
_cell.angle_beta   90.00
_cell.angle_gamma   90.00
#
_symmetry.space_group_name_H-M   'P 1'
#
loop_
_entity.id
_entity.type
_entity.pdbx_description
1 polymer ?
#
loop_
_entity_poly.entity_id
_entity_poly.type
_entity_poly.pdbx_seq_one_letter_code
_entity_poly.pdbx_strand_id
1 'polypeptide(L)' 'MSTVTNRWTRNAVIARLAASEAIDHDTVSTLRERAERRIELLRVMSAVEEGRIDPDAATARFDEIRAITALPLSA' A
#
# COMPACT_ATOMS: atom_id res chain seq x y z
N MET A 1 -27.82 1.17 10.05
CA MET A 1 -26.72 1.22 9.07
C MET A 1 -25.89 -0.02 9.25
N SER A 2 -25.97 -0.98 8.34
CA SER A 2 -25.08 -2.15 8.37
C SER A 2 -23.72 -1.70 7.85
N THR A 3 -22.73 -1.54 8.73
CA THR A 3 -21.34 -1.37 8.33
C THR A 3 -20.93 -2.67 7.67
N VAL A 4 -20.89 -2.70 6.33
CA VAL A 4 -20.21 -3.77 5.61
C VAL A 4 -18.74 -3.58 5.93
N THR A 5 -18.29 -4.19 7.02
CA THR A 5 -16.88 -4.20 7.40
C THR A 5 -16.19 -5.04 6.33
N ASN A 6 -15.59 -4.39 5.32
CA ASN A 6 -14.89 -5.09 4.27
C ASN A 6 -13.70 -5.80 4.92
N ARG A 7 -13.86 -7.10 5.18
CA ARG A 7 -12.90 -7.85 5.99
C ARG A 7 -11.64 -8.00 5.18
N TRP A 8 -10.54 -7.45 5.69
CA TRP A 8 -9.21 -7.64 5.16
C TRP A 8 -8.96 -9.12 4.85
N THR A 9 -8.59 -9.42 3.60
CA THR A 9 -8.14 -10.75 3.21
C THR A 9 -6.72 -10.97 3.70
N ARG A 10 -6.33 -12.23 3.89
CA ARG A 10 -4.95 -12.59 4.26
C ARG A 10 -3.94 -12.00 3.25
N ASN A 11 -4.27 -12.08 1.96
CA ASN A 11 -3.42 -11.59 0.88
C ASN A 11 -3.22 -10.07 0.95
N ALA A 12 -4.30 -9.32 1.17
CA ALA A 12 -4.24 -7.88 1.33
C ALA A 12 -3.38 -7.45 2.52
N VAL A 13 -3.46 -8.18 3.65
CA VAL A 13 -2.60 -7.91 4.82
C VAL A 13 -1.13 -8.20 4.51
N ILE A 14 -0.83 -9.31 3.83
CA ILE A 14 0.55 -9.67 3.45
C ILE A 14 1.12 -8.63 2.50
N ALA A 15 0.39 -8.26 1.45
CA ALA A 15 0.83 -7.26 0.48
C ALA A 15 1.06 -5.90 1.13
N ARG A 16 0.18 -5.47 2.05
CA ARG A 16 0.36 -4.25 2.85
C ARG A 16 1.65 -4.26 3.66
N LEU A 17 1.96 -5.38 4.33
CA LEU A 17 3.19 -5.51 5.12
C LEU A 17 4.42 -5.44 4.21
N ALA A 18 4.42 -6.15 3.09
CA ALA A 18 5.51 -6.12 2.12
C ALA A 18 5.73 -4.71 1.52
N ALA A 19 4.65 -3.99 1.24
CA ALA A 19 4.72 -2.61 0.77
C ALA A 19 5.29 -1.66 1.84
N SER A 20 4.89 -1.82 3.10
CA SER A 20 5.45 -1.04 4.21
C SER A 20 6.94 -1.30 4.35
N GLU A 21 7.35 -2.57 4.37
CA GLU A 21 8.74 -2.97 4.51
C GLU A 21 9.60 -2.42 3.36
N ALA A 22 9.08 -2.44 2.13
CA ALA A 22 9.77 -1.89 0.97
C ALA A 22 9.96 -0.37 1.07
N ILE A 23 8.99 0.38 1.61
CA ILE A 23 9.16 1.81 1.89
C ILE A 23 10.22 2.06 2.97
N ASP A 24 10.19 1.27 4.05
CA ASP A 24 11.08 1.44 5.19
C ASP A 24 12.55 1.13 4.83
N HIS A 25 12.76 0.17 3.93
CA HIS A 25 14.09 -0.24 3.45
C HIS A 25 14.51 0.41 2.12
N ASP A 26 13.68 1.29 1.56
CA ASP A 26 14.05 2.07 0.38
C ASP A 26 15.18 3.05 0.73
N THR A 27 16.35 2.78 0.15
CA THR A 27 17.58 3.58 0.29
C THR A 27 17.90 4.39 -0.95
N VAL A 28 17.11 4.22 -2.02
CA VAL A 28 17.33 4.87 -3.32
C VAL A 28 16.53 6.17 -3.42
N SER A 29 15.28 6.15 -2.95
CA SER A 29 14.41 7.31 -3.05
C SER A 29 14.68 8.37 -1.98
N THR A 30 14.33 9.60 -2.30
CA THR A 30 14.37 10.73 -1.37
C THR A 30 13.43 10.53 -0.18
N LEU A 31 13.67 11.27 0.91
CA LEU A 31 12.75 11.32 2.06
C LEU A 31 11.32 11.71 1.65
N ARG A 32 11.19 12.65 0.71
CA ARG A 32 9.91 13.12 0.21
C ARG A 32 9.14 12.00 -0.49
N GLU A 33 9.77 11.29 -1.43
CA GLU A 33 9.12 10.21 -2.17
C GLU A 33 8.69 9.07 -1.23
N ARG A 34 9.52 8.73 -0.25
CA ARG A 34 9.15 7.74 0.78
C ARG A 34 7.94 8.19 1.60
N ALA A 35 7.88 9.46 1.98
CA ALA A 35 6.72 10.02 2.68
C ALA A 35 5.46 10.01 1.81
N GLU A 36 5.56 10.35 0.53
CA GLU A 36 4.44 10.29 -0.42
C GLU A 36 3.91 8.87 -0.60
N ARG A 37 4.79 7.88 -0.72
CA ARG A 37 4.40 6.45 -0.76
C ARG A 37 3.77 5.98 0.54
N ARG A 38 4.26 6.47 1.69
CA ARG A 38 3.66 6.16 2.99
C ARG A 38 2.25 6.71 3.10
N ILE A 39 2.01 7.93 2.63
CA ILE A 39 0.68 8.52 2.54
C ILE A 39 -0.22 7.68 1.63
N GLU A 40 0.28 7.22 0.49
CA GLU A 40 -0.51 6.39 -0.42
C GLU A 40 -0.90 5.05 0.20
N LEU A 41 0.04 4.38 0.89
CA LEU A 41 -0.26 3.15 1.64
C LEU A 41 -1.39 3.37 2.65
N LEU A 42 -1.38 4.48 3.38
CA LEU A 42 -2.43 4.83 4.34
C LEU A 42 -3.77 5.12 3.65
N ARG A 43 -3.76 5.78 2.49
CA ARG A 43 -4.99 6.04 1.72
C ARG A 43 -5.65 4.76 1.25
N VAL A 44 -4.88 3.78 0.77
CA VAL A 44 -5.40 2.47 0.38
C VAL A 44 -6.01 1.76 1.60
N MET A 45 -5.35 1.81 2.77
CA MET A 45 -5.90 1.25 4.00
C MET A 45 -7.25 1.87 4.38
N SER A 46 -7.33 3.20 4.43
CA SER A 46 -8.59 3.89 4.75
C SER A 46 -9.68 3.60 3.72
N ALA A 47 -9.34 3.49 2.45
CA ALA A 47 -10.32 3.15 1.41
C ALA A 47 -10.90 1.74 1.58
N VAL A 48 -10.13 0.75 2.05
CA VAL A 48 -10.65 -0.59 2.39
C VAL A 48 -11.55 -0.52 3.62
N GLU A 49 -11.10 0.17 4.67
CA GLU A 49 -11.85 0.31 5.94
C GLU A 49 -13.20 1.02 5.73
N GLU A 50 -13.24 2.01 4.84
CA GLU A 50 -14.45 2.72 4.43
C GLU A 50 -15.30 1.95 3.41
N GLY A 51 -14.82 0.79 2.93
CA GLY A 51 -15.50 -0.01 1.91
C GLY A 51 -15.53 0.62 0.51
N ARG A 52 -14.69 1.64 0.25
CA ARG A 52 -14.56 2.28 -1.06
C ARG A 52 -13.83 1.41 -2.09
N ILE A 53 -12.96 0.51 -1.63
CA ILE A 53 -12.30 -0.49 -2.46
C ILE A 53 -12.40 -1.86 -1.79
N ASP A 54 -12.40 -2.92 -2.60
CA ASP A 54 -12.34 -4.28 -2.11
C ASP A 54 -10.88 -4.68 -1.72
N PRO A 55 -10.71 -5.70 -0.86
CA PRO A 55 -9.39 -6.14 -0.43
C PRO A 55 -8.48 -6.68 -1.55
N ASP A 56 -9.03 -7.21 -2.64
CA ASP A 56 -8.23 -7.78 -3.73
C ASP A 56 -7.68 -6.65 -4.62
N ALA A 57 -8.48 -5.62 -4.90
CA ALA A 57 -8.04 -4.37 -5.51
C ALA A 57 -6.99 -3.67 -4.65
N ALA A 58 -7.16 -3.67 -3.32
CA ALA A 58 -6.16 -3.13 -2.40
C ALA A 58 -4.84 -3.92 -2.47
N THR A 59 -4.90 -5.25 -2.61
CA THR A 59 -3.72 -6.11 -2.80
C THR A 59 -2.89 -5.64 -4.00
N ALA A 60 -3.54 -5.43 -5.15
CA ALA A 60 -2.87 -4.93 -6.35
C ALA A 60 -2.20 -3.55 -6.12
N ARG A 61 -2.88 -2.64 -5.42
CA ARG A 61 -2.30 -1.32 -5.09
C ARG A 61 -1.09 -1.41 -4.16
N PHE A 62 -1.10 -2.31 -3.17
CA PHE A 62 0.08 -2.53 -2.33
C PHE A 62 1.24 -3.11 -3.14
N ASP A 63 0.97 -4.02 -4.07
CA ASP A 63 1.98 -4.58 -4.95
C ASP A 63 2.60 -3.52 -5.87
N GLU A 64 1.82 -2.56 -6.37
CA GLU A 64 2.31 -1.40 -7.12
C GLU A 64 3.26 -0.53 -6.27
N ILE A 65 2.86 -0.20 -5.04
CA ILE A 65 3.69 0.58 -4.11
C ILE A 65 5.03 -0.12 -3.84
N ARG A 66 5.00 -1.46 -3.68
CA ARG A 66 6.19 -2.29 -3.50
C ARG A 66 7.07 -2.33 -4.75
N ALA A 67 6.48 -2.44 -5.94
CA ALA A 67 7.25 -2.52 -7.18
C ALA A 67 8.02 -1.22 -7.47
N ILE A 68 7.43 -0.07 -7.14
CA ILE A 68 8.06 1.24 -7.33
C ILE A 68 9.29 1.42 -6.42
N THR A 69 9.27 0.83 -5.22
CA THR A 69 10.41 0.89 -4.28
C THR A 69 11.55 -0.07 -4.66
N ALA A 70 11.28 -1.09 -5.48
CA ALA A 70 12.29 -2.03 -5.96
C ALA A 70 13.00 -1.59 -7.27
N LEU A 71 12.49 -0.56 -7.94
CA LEU A 71 13.09 -0.04 -9.17
C LEU A 71 13.99 1.16 -8.86
N PRO A 72 15.27 1.17 -9.28
CA PRO A 72 16.00 2.42 -9.37
C PRO A 72 15.30 3.28 -10.42
N LEU A 73 14.73 4.41 -10.00
CA LEU A 73 14.22 5.42 -10.93
C LEU A 73 15.39 5.81 -11.84
N SER A 74 15.32 5.35 -13.07
CA SER A 74 16.31 5.68 -14.08
C SER A 74 16.08 7.12 -14.52
N ALA A 75 17.08 7.96 -14.23
CA ALA A 75 17.40 9.30 -14.76
C ALA A 75 16.41 10.45 -14.50
#